data_AF-A0A6G3DCG7-F1
#
_entry.id   AF-A0A6G3DCG7-F1
#
_cell.length_a   1.000
_cell.length_b   1.000
_cell.length_c   1.000
_cell.angle_alpha   90.00
_cell.angle_beta   90.00
_cell.angle_gamma   90.00
#
_symmetry.space_group_name_H-M   'P 1'
#
loop_
_entity.id
_entity.type
_entity.pdbx_description
1 polymer ?
#
loop_
_entity_poly.entity_id
_entity_poly.type
_entity_poly.pdbx_seq_one_letter_code
_entity_poly.pdbx_strand_id
1 'polypeptide(L)'
;PSPSPADGTDVGACTDGNCEIAVTEPVTIRFPAPDDAGRATLSVTKIGPNEIEYEVKSGNNRSTGGAEGPGQGCLTYLRDRGSGNSCGTLDPTRPSPRPGAVVIQATTGTDGTALLHIVSP
;
A
#
# COMPACT_ATOMS: atom_id res chain seq x y z
N PRO A 1 -5.62 -19.48 10.68
CA PRO A 1 -5.65 -18.04 11.03
C PRO A 1 -4.54 -17.31 10.28
N SER A 2 -4.90 -16.41 9.36
CA SER A 2 -3.94 -15.45 8.82
C SER A 2 -3.41 -14.60 9.99
N PRO A 3 -2.10 -14.36 10.09
CA PRO A 3 -1.57 -13.52 11.16
C PRO A 3 -2.26 -12.16 11.10
N SER A 4 -2.59 -11.61 12.26
CA SER A 4 -3.05 -10.22 12.35
C SER A 4 -1.93 -9.30 11.84
N PRO A 5 -2.27 -8.20 11.16
CA PRO A 5 -1.28 -7.22 10.72
C PRO A 5 -0.42 -6.77 11.90
N ALA A 6 0.88 -6.59 11.68
CA ALA A 6 1.81 -6.20 12.74
C ALA A 6 1.36 -4.93 13.51
N ASP A 7 0.79 -3.96 12.80
CA ASP A 7 0.32 -2.68 13.35
C ASP A 7 -1.21 -2.62 13.46
N GLY A 8 -1.90 -3.75 13.30
CA GLY A 8 -3.35 -3.86 13.41
C GLY A 8 -4.07 -2.97 12.38
N THR A 9 -4.80 -1.96 12.86
CA THR A 9 -5.54 -0.99 12.02
C THR A 9 -5.06 0.45 12.27
N ASP A 10 -3.88 0.63 12.88
CA ASP A 10 -3.36 1.96 13.24
C ASP A 10 -2.72 2.66 12.03
N VAL A 11 -3.49 3.52 11.38
CA VAL A 11 -3.03 4.34 10.26
C VAL A 11 -1.82 5.23 10.64
N GLY A 12 -1.71 5.62 11.91
CA GLY A 12 -0.60 6.40 12.43
C GLY A 12 0.75 5.69 12.32
N ALA A 13 0.75 4.35 12.38
CA ALA A 13 1.95 3.53 12.23
C ALA A 13 2.63 3.71 10.87
N CYS A 14 1.87 4.08 9.83
CA CYS A 14 2.40 4.27 8.48
C CYS A 14 3.04 5.63 8.24
N THR A 15 3.06 6.54 9.22
CA THR A 15 3.51 7.92 9.01
C THR A 15 5.01 8.08 8.82
N ASP A 16 5.80 7.07 9.18
CA ASP A 16 7.24 6.94 8.91
C ASP A 16 7.53 6.16 7.61
N GLY A 17 6.49 5.64 6.95
CA GLY A 17 6.60 4.82 5.74
C GLY A 17 7.02 3.38 6.00
N ASN A 18 6.83 2.87 7.22
CA ASN A 18 7.17 1.50 7.55
C ASN A 18 6.10 0.81 8.42
N CYS A 19 5.08 0.25 7.78
CA CYS A 19 3.94 -0.35 8.48
C CYS A 19 3.35 -1.57 7.78
N GLU A 20 2.56 -2.31 8.54
CA GLU A 20 1.66 -3.38 8.10
C GLU A 20 0.30 -3.23 8.82
N ILE A 21 -0.71 -2.75 8.09
CA ILE A 21 -2.05 -2.49 8.64
C ILE A 21 -3.14 -3.17 7.81
N ALA A 22 -4.25 -3.52 8.45
CA ALA A 22 -5.51 -3.80 7.79
C ALA A 22 -6.38 -2.54 7.72
N VAL A 23 -7.10 -2.39 6.62
CA VAL A 23 -8.05 -1.30 6.38
C VAL A 23 -9.39 -1.89 5.94
N THR A 24 -10.49 -1.32 6.43
CA THR A 24 -11.87 -1.74 6.11
C THR A 24 -12.68 -0.66 5.41
N GLU A 25 -12.20 0.58 5.44
CA GLU A 25 -12.87 1.74 4.86
C GLU A 25 -11.86 2.62 4.10
N PRO A 26 -12.32 3.42 3.13
CA PRO A 26 -11.46 4.36 2.41
C PRO A 26 -10.65 5.24 3.36
N VAL A 27 -9.33 5.30 3.13
CA VAL A 27 -8.39 5.98 4.01
C VAL A 27 -7.32 6.69 3.20
N THR A 28 -6.78 7.77 3.75
CA THR A 28 -5.63 8.47 3.18
C THR A 28 -4.47 8.49 4.18
N ILE A 29 -3.33 7.99 3.74
CA ILE A 29 -2.11 7.82 4.52
C ILE A 29 -1.02 8.70 3.94
N ARG A 30 -0.30 9.45 4.79
CA ARG A 30 0.83 10.30 4.39
C ARG A 30 2.13 9.76 4.96
N PHE A 31 3.10 9.49 4.12
CA PHE A 31 4.39 8.91 4.49
C PHE A 31 5.54 9.63 3.78
N PRO A 32 6.81 9.43 4.18
CA PRO A 32 7.96 10.01 3.49
C PRO A 32 8.02 9.55 2.03
N ALA A 33 8.26 10.49 1.11
CA ALA A 33 8.61 10.14 -0.26
C ALA A 33 10.08 9.68 -0.32
N PRO A 34 10.45 8.84 -1.30
CA PRO A 34 11.86 8.46 -1.50
C PRO A 34 12.76 9.68 -1.79
N ASP A 35 14.05 9.55 -1.47
CA ASP A 35 15.13 10.50 -1.79
C ASP A 35 14.85 11.96 -1.37
N ASP A 36 14.33 12.15 -0.14
CA ASP A 36 14.01 13.45 0.45
C ASP A 36 13.02 14.32 -0.38
N ALA A 37 12.25 13.71 -1.28
CA ALA A 37 11.26 14.39 -2.12
C ALA A 37 10.02 14.91 -1.35
N GLY A 38 10.10 14.99 -0.02
CA GLY A 38 9.03 15.43 0.87
C GLY A 38 8.12 14.29 1.31
N ARG A 39 6.81 14.45 1.09
CA ARG A 39 5.80 13.45 1.49
C ARG A 39 5.03 12.91 0.30
N ALA A 40 4.77 11.62 0.35
CA ALA A 40 3.85 10.91 -0.52
C ALA A 40 2.51 10.68 0.17
N THR A 41 1.48 10.41 -0.62
CA THR A 41 0.13 10.11 -0.16
C THR A 41 -0.36 8.83 -0.81
N LEU A 42 -0.84 7.87 -0.01
CA LEU A 42 -1.60 6.70 -0.45
C LEU A 42 -3.06 6.94 -0.07
N SER A 43 -3.94 7.01 -1.06
CA SER A 43 -5.37 7.15 -0.87
C SER A 43 -6.05 5.88 -1.34
N VAL A 44 -6.54 5.06 -0.40
CA VAL A 44 -7.40 3.92 -0.68
C VAL A 44 -8.81 4.45 -0.89
N THR A 45 -9.33 4.28 -2.10
CA THR A 45 -10.61 4.86 -2.53
C THR A 45 -11.75 3.87 -2.45
N LYS A 46 -11.45 2.57 -2.55
CA LYS A 46 -12.44 1.50 -2.49
C LYS A 46 -11.87 0.30 -1.75
N ILE A 47 -12.67 -0.27 -0.86
CA ILE A 47 -12.39 -1.54 -0.20
C ILE A 47 -13.68 -2.34 -0.22
N GLY A 48 -13.57 -3.62 -0.54
CA GLY A 48 -14.68 -4.54 -0.53
C GLY A 48 -14.20 -5.98 -0.34
N PRO A 49 -15.11 -6.94 -0.23
CA PRO A 49 -14.77 -8.36 -0.20
C PRO A 49 -13.98 -8.74 -1.45
N ASN A 50 -12.73 -9.13 -1.25
CA ASN A 50 -11.79 -9.43 -2.32
C ASN A 50 -11.53 -8.26 -3.29
N GLU A 51 -11.64 -7.02 -2.82
CA GLU A 51 -11.51 -5.83 -3.67
C GLU A 51 -10.75 -4.69 -2.97
N ILE A 52 -9.85 -4.06 -3.71
CA ILE A 52 -9.20 -2.81 -3.31
C ILE A 52 -8.93 -1.92 -4.52
N GLU A 53 -9.13 -0.62 -4.37
CA GLU A 53 -8.63 0.41 -5.29
C GLU A 53 -7.93 1.51 -4.50
N TYR A 54 -6.82 2.01 -5.05
CA TYR A 54 -6.03 3.05 -4.43
C TYR A 54 -5.26 3.90 -5.43
N GLU A 55 -4.79 5.03 -4.92
CA GLU A 55 -3.96 5.98 -5.62
C GLU A 55 -2.74 6.34 -4.77
N VAL A 56 -1.59 6.48 -5.41
CA VAL A 56 -0.35 6.98 -4.82
C VAL A 56 0.03 8.28 -5.51
N LYS A 57 0.31 9.32 -4.73
CA LYS A 57 0.79 10.63 -5.20
C LYS A 57 2.10 11.00 -4.52
N SER A 58 3.04 11.55 -5.28
CA SER A 58 4.29 12.12 -4.76
C SER A 58 4.75 13.24 -5.68
N GLY A 59 4.79 14.48 -5.19
CA GLY A 59 5.02 15.66 -6.04
C GLY A 59 4.04 15.71 -7.21
N ASN A 60 4.57 15.75 -8.44
CA ASN A 60 3.77 15.72 -9.68
C ASN A 60 3.47 14.30 -10.19
N ASN A 61 3.97 13.27 -9.51
CA ASN A 61 3.77 11.87 -9.91
C ASN A 61 2.48 11.30 -9.31
N ARG A 62 1.76 10.52 -10.11
CA ARG A 62 0.53 9.82 -9.71
C ARG A 62 0.52 8.41 -10.29
N SER A 63 0.10 7.44 -9.51
CA SER A 63 -0.18 6.07 -9.95
C SER A 63 -1.43 5.56 -9.26
N THR A 64 -2.19 4.72 -9.96
CA THR A 64 -3.42 4.09 -9.45
C THR A 64 -3.27 2.59 -9.55
N GLY A 65 -3.59 1.88 -8.48
CA GLY A 65 -3.62 0.42 -8.43
C GLY A 65 -4.97 -0.08 -7.96
N GLY A 66 -5.33 -1.28 -8.40
CA GLY A 66 -6.53 -1.94 -7.94
C GLY A 66 -6.50 -3.41 -8.27
N ALA A 67 -7.11 -4.21 -7.41
CA ALA A 67 -7.19 -5.64 -7.56
C ALA A 67 -8.57 -6.13 -7.12
N GLU A 68 -9.11 -7.09 -7.88
CA GLU A 68 -10.40 -7.71 -7.63
C GLU A 68 -10.24 -9.23 -7.74
N GLY A 69 -10.78 -9.96 -6.78
CA GLY A 69 -10.77 -11.42 -6.71
C GLY A 69 -9.94 -11.96 -5.53
N PRO A 70 -10.18 -13.22 -5.12
CA PRO A 70 -9.50 -13.81 -3.97
C PRO A 70 -7.98 -13.91 -4.20
N GLY A 71 -7.21 -13.52 -3.18
CA GLY A 71 -5.74 -13.57 -3.20
C GLY A 71 -5.11 -12.66 -4.26
N GLN A 72 -5.85 -11.65 -4.72
CA GLN A 72 -5.33 -10.63 -5.64
C GLN A 72 -4.77 -9.46 -4.85
N GLY A 73 -3.85 -8.73 -5.48
CA GLY A 73 -3.26 -7.53 -4.92
C GLY A 73 -2.44 -6.78 -5.94
N CYS A 74 -1.87 -5.67 -5.50
CA CYS A 74 -0.96 -4.86 -6.27
C CYS A 74 0.30 -4.58 -5.48
N LEU A 75 1.42 -4.57 -6.20
CA LEU A 75 2.69 -4.10 -5.71
C LEU A 75 3.05 -2.82 -6.46
N THR A 76 3.21 -1.71 -5.75
CA THR A 76 3.61 -0.41 -6.29
C THR A 76 5.01 -0.07 -5.81
N TYR A 77 5.86 0.37 -6.73
CA TYR A 77 7.15 0.96 -6.43
C TYR A 77 7.09 2.45 -6.69
N LEU A 78 7.18 3.24 -5.62
CA LEU A 78 7.29 4.68 -5.70
C LEU A 78 8.78 5.09 -5.66
N ARG A 79 9.22 5.90 -6.62
CA ARG A 79 10.57 6.46 -6.75
C ARG A 79 10.51 7.98 -6.91
N ASP A 80 11.65 8.63 -6.84
CA ASP A 80 11.80 10.10 -6.96
C ASP A 80 11.13 10.69 -8.23
N ARG A 81 11.31 10.04 -9.39
CA ARG A 81 10.85 10.51 -10.70
C ARG A 81 9.69 9.72 -11.29
N GLY A 82 9.05 8.85 -10.51
CA GLY A 82 7.91 8.11 -11.01
C GLY A 82 7.47 6.97 -10.13
N SER A 83 6.46 6.25 -10.60
CA SER A 83 5.98 5.04 -9.96
C SER A 83 5.54 4.03 -11.00
N GLY A 84 5.64 2.76 -10.65
CA GLY A 84 5.11 1.66 -11.45
C GLY A 84 4.44 0.65 -10.54
N ASN A 85 3.39 0.00 -11.04
CA ASN A 85 2.69 -1.03 -10.32
C ASN A 85 2.46 -2.28 -11.16
N SER A 86 2.30 -3.40 -10.47
CA SER A 86 1.90 -4.68 -11.04
C SER A 86 0.81 -5.27 -10.16
N CYS A 87 -0.32 -5.62 -10.77
CA CYS A 87 -1.47 -6.18 -10.09
C CYS A 87 -1.74 -7.60 -10.59
N GLY A 88 -2.17 -8.47 -9.69
CA GLY A 88 -2.45 -9.88 -9.97
C GLY A 88 -2.41 -10.69 -8.68
N THR A 89 -2.14 -11.99 -8.81
CA THR A 89 -2.00 -12.87 -7.64
C THR A 89 -0.76 -12.44 -6.86
N LEU A 90 -0.96 -12.14 -5.57
CA LEU A 90 0.09 -11.55 -4.74
C LEU A 90 0.07 -12.19 -3.36
N ASP A 91 1.25 -12.61 -2.91
CA ASP A 91 1.44 -13.11 -1.56
C ASP A 91 1.36 -11.92 -0.58
N PRO A 92 0.54 -12.00 0.49
CA PRO A 92 0.40 -10.92 1.47
C PRO A 92 1.61 -10.78 2.41
N THR A 93 2.66 -11.59 2.24
CA THR A 93 3.90 -11.44 3.01
C THR A 93 4.51 -10.06 2.79
N ARG A 94 4.95 -9.42 3.86
CA ARG A 94 5.59 -8.11 3.82
C ARG A 94 6.74 -8.07 2.81
N PRO A 95 6.75 -7.11 1.88
CA PRO A 95 7.84 -6.98 0.92
C PRO A 95 9.13 -6.53 1.60
N SER A 96 10.28 -6.94 1.04
CA SER A 96 11.58 -6.44 1.50
C SER A 96 11.80 -4.97 1.09
N PRO A 97 12.49 -4.17 1.92
CA PRO A 97 12.92 -2.82 1.56
C PRO A 97 13.69 -2.78 0.24
N ARG A 98 13.55 -1.68 -0.50
CA ARG A 98 14.26 -1.49 -1.77
C ARG A 98 15.02 -0.17 -1.79
N PRO A 99 16.31 -0.16 -2.16
CA PRO A 99 17.08 1.07 -2.30
C PRO A 99 16.39 2.06 -3.25
N GLY A 100 16.23 3.31 -2.80
CA GLY A 100 15.65 4.41 -3.59
C GLY A 100 14.16 4.24 -3.93
N ALA A 101 13.43 3.36 -3.24
CA ALA A 101 12.02 3.17 -3.49
C ALA A 101 11.23 2.89 -2.21
N VAL A 102 10.04 3.50 -2.11
CA VAL A 102 9.02 3.04 -1.17
C VAL A 102 8.22 1.95 -1.88
N VAL A 103 8.14 0.77 -1.27
CA VAL A 103 7.33 -0.35 -1.75
C VAL A 103 5.99 -0.32 -1.04
N ILE A 104 4.91 -0.29 -1.82
CA ILE A 104 3.54 -0.34 -1.31
C ILE A 104 2.92 -1.64 -1.80
N GLN A 105 2.51 -2.50 -0.88
CA GLN A 105 1.77 -3.72 -1.17
C GLN A 105 0.34 -3.54 -0.70
N ALA A 106 -0.62 -3.88 -1.55
CA ALA A 106 -2.04 -3.83 -1.23
C ALA A 106 -2.68 -5.16 -1.66
N THR A 107 -3.15 -5.98 -0.72
CA THR A 107 -3.77 -7.27 -1.01
C THR A 107 -5.21 -7.31 -0.52
N THR A 108 -6.08 -7.96 -1.28
CA THR A 108 -7.50 -8.10 -0.97
C THR A 108 -7.74 -9.15 0.10
N GLY A 109 -8.76 -8.92 0.94
CA GLY A 109 -9.23 -9.86 1.97
C GLY A 109 -10.69 -10.24 1.73
N THR A 110 -11.07 -11.45 2.13
CA THR A 110 -12.42 -11.99 1.91
C THR A 110 -13.51 -11.23 2.67
N ASP A 111 -13.14 -10.60 3.78
CA ASP A 111 -14.08 -10.09 4.79
C ASP A 111 -14.35 -8.58 4.63
N GLY A 112 -14.08 -8.03 3.44
CA GLY A 112 -14.13 -6.57 3.23
C GLY A 112 -12.98 -5.82 3.88
N THR A 113 -11.89 -6.53 4.15
CA THR A 113 -10.61 -5.97 4.62
C THR A 113 -9.62 -5.97 3.47
N ALA A 114 -8.67 -5.04 3.49
CA ALA A 114 -7.47 -5.11 2.68
C ALA A 114 -6.24 -4.95 3.58
N LEU A 115 -5.17 -5.66 3.25
CA LEU A 115 -3.90 -5.56 3.95
C LEU A 115 -2.98 -4.63 3.16
N LEU A 116 -2.39 -3.67 3.86
CA LEU A 116 -1.45 -2.70 3.31
C LEU A 116 -0.08 -2.87 3.98
N HIS A 117 0.95 -2.95 3.16
CA HIS A 117 2.33 -2.72 3.59
C HIS A 117 2.87 -1.47 2.94
N ILE A 118 3.50 -0.62 3.74
CA ILE A 118 4.35 0.47 3.24
C ILE A 118 5.74 0.20 3.79
N VAL A 119 6.74 0.12 2.92
CA VAL A 119 8.11 -0.19 3.29
C VAL A 119 9.06 0.77 2.57
N SER A 120 9.60 1.71 3.33
CA SER A 120 10.68 2.61 2.91
C SER A 120 12.04 1.88 2.79
N PRO A 121 13.03 2.45 2.08
CA PRO A 121 14.38 1.90 1.92
C PRO A 121 15.11 1.60 3.23
#